data_AF-A0A2K1FR71-F1
#
_entry.id   AF-A0A2K1FR71-F1
#
_cell.length_a   1.000
_cell.length_b   1.000
_cell.length_c   1.000
_cell.angle_alpha   90.00
_cell.angle_beta   90.00
_cell.angle_gamma   90.00
#
_symmetry.space_group_name_H-M   'P 1'
#
loop_
_entity.id
_entity.type
_entity.pdbx_description
1 polymer ?
#
loop_
_entity_poly.entity_id
_entity_poly.type
_entity_poly.pdbx_seq_one_letter_code
_entity_poly.pdbx_strand_id
1 'polypeptide(L)'
;MISRDELYQLVWSKPMTKVAEQFHVSSTYMARVCALLNVPRPERGYWAKLEVGKAPSPEPLPEARPGDQLYWSNNGALQAPPKSRHPPKRRSNTAVRVPRTHSHGLLRGAKERFENGRTVDEGAYLKPYKKLLVDVTASKACLDKALGFANDLFNALESGSE
;
A
#
# COMPACT_ATOMS: atom_id res chain seq x y z
N MET A 1 -23.30 -27.36 1.66
CA MET A 1 -22.02 -27.71 2.32
C MET A 1 -21.08 -28.23 1.24
N ILE A 2 -19.82 -27.85 1.28
CA ILE A 2 -18.77 -28.24 0.31
C ILE A 2 -17.50 -28.59 1.09
N SER A 3 -16.82 -29.65 0.67
CA SER A 3 -15.52 -30.05 1.24
C SER A 3 -14.36 -29.22 0.70
N ARG A 4 -13.23 -29.27 1.40
CA ARG A 4 -11.98 -28.63 1.02
C ARG A 4 -11.52 -29.05 -0.38
N ASP A 5 -11.53 -30.34 -0.68
CA ASP A 5 -11.13 -30.91 -1.97
C ASP A 5 -12.08 -30.49 -3.10
N GLU A 6 -13.39 -30.53 -2.86
CA GLU A 6 -14.37 -30.07 -3.84
C GLU A 6 -14.22 -28.57 -4.13
N LEU A 7 -13.97 -27.75 -3.09
CA LEU A 7 -13.74 -26.33 -3.28
C LEU A 7 -12.46 -26.09 -4.09
N TYR A 8 -11.40 -26.84 -3.84
CA TYR A 8 -10.17 -26.78 -4.62
C TYR A 8 -10.46 -27.08 -6.10
N GLN A 9 -11.12 -28.21 -6.40
CA GLN A 9 -11.46 -28.57 -7.79
C GLN A 9 -12.28 -27.49 -8.47
N LEU A 10 -13.23 -26.89 -7.76
CA LEU A 10 -14.09 -25.85 -8.29
C LEU A 10 -13.34 -24.55 -8.57
N VAL A 11 -12.45 -24.12 -7.66
CA VAL A 11 -11.60 -22.93 -7.78
C VAL A 11 -10.58 -23.06 -8.92
N TRP A 12 -10.12 -24.27 -9.23
CA TRP A 12 -9.22 -24.53 -10.35
C TRP A 12 -9.92 -24.86 -11.67
N SER A 13 -11.24 -25.09 -11.64
CA SER A 13 -12.05 -25.32 -12.85
C SER A 13 -12.72 -24.07 -13.40
N LYS A 14 -13.08 -23.10 -12.55
CA LYS A 14 -13.82 -21.89 -12.97
C LYS A 14 -13.34 -20.62 -12.27
N PRO A 15 -13.49 -19.43 -12.91
CA PRO A 15 -13.21 -18.15 -12.27
C PRO A 15 -13.96 -17.96 -10.95
N MET A 16 -13.30 -17.35 -9.96
CA MET A 16 -13.84 -17.16 -8.61
C MET A 16 -15.19 -16.42 -8.57
N THR A 17 -15.45 -15.55 -9.55
CA THR A 17 -16.75 -14.88 -9.71
C THR A 17 -17.88 -15.88 -9.97
N LYS A 18 -17.66 -16.84 -10.88
CA LYS A 18 -18.61 -17.92 -11.19
C LYS A 18 -18.78 -18.89 -10.03
N VAL A 19 -17.69 -19.21 -9.35
CA VAL A 19 -17.74 -20.03 -8.14
C VAL A 19 -18.59 -19.35 -7.06
N ALA A 20 -18.39 -18.05 -6.81
CA ALA A 20 -19.13 -17.31 -5.81
C ALA A 20 -20.63 -17.16 -6.14
N GLU A 21 -20.97 -16.95 -7.42
CA GLU A 21 -22.35 -16.90 -7.92
C GLU A 21 -23.14 -18.17 -7.55
N GLN A 22 -22.52 -19.36 -7.66
CA GLN A 22 -23.17 -20.64 -7.36
C GLN A 22 -23.61 -20.79 -5.89
N PHE A 23 -22.91 -20.13 -4.96
CA PHE A 23 -23.24 -20.18 -3.54
C PHE A 23 -23.98 -18.92 -3.07
N HIS A 24 -24.35 -18.02 -3.99
CA HIS A 24 -24.96 -16.73 -3.70
C HIS A 24 -24.13 -15.86 -2.73
N VAL A 25 -22.80 -15.90 -2.86
CA VAL A 25 -21.86 -15.11 -2.05
C VAL A 25 -21.03 -14.18 -2.93
N SER A 26 -20.35 -13.21 -2.33
CA SER A 26 -19.40 -12.37 -3.05
C SER A 26 -18.08 -13.11 -3.32
N SER A 27 -17.37 -12.73 -4.39
CA SER A 27 -16.04 -13.27 -4.71
C SER A 27 -15.02 -13.02 -3.59
N THR A 28 -15.10 -11.86 -2.92
CA THR A 28 -14.29 -11.53 -1.73
C THR A 28 -14.60 -12.45 -0.56
N TYR A 29 -15.87 -12.82 -0.36
CA TYR A 29 -16.26 -13.79 0.66
C TYR A 29 -15.71 -15.17 0.32
N MET A 30 -15.86 -15.63 -0.93
CA MET A 30 -15.32 -16.94 -1.36
C MET A 30 -13.80 -17.01 -1.21
N ALA A 31 -13.09 -15.91 -1.48
CA ALA A 31 -11.65 -15.80 -1.20
C ALA A 31 -11.30 -16.04 0.28
N ARG A 32 -12.15 -15.59 1.22
CA ARG A 32 -11.98 -15.86 2.65
C ARG A 32 -12.26 -17.31 2.99
N VAL A 33 -13.26 -17.92 2.36
CA VAL A 33 -13.54 -19.37 2.51
C VAL A 33 -12.32 -20.19 2.08
N CYS A 34 -11.73 -19.88 0.92
CA CYS A 34 -10.52 -20.55 0.45
C CYS A 34 -9.37 -20.42 1.45
N ALA A 35 -9.17 -19.23 2.03
CA ALA A 35 -8.14 -19.01 3.04
C ALA A 35 -8.42 -19.80 4.34
N LEU A 36 -9.69 -19.90 4.75
CA LEU A 36 -10.10 -20.62 5.96
C LEU A 36 -9.90 -22.14 5.82
N LEU A 37 -10.19 -22.70 4.64
CA LEU A 37 -9.98 -24.12 4.33
C LEU A 37 -8.55 -24.41 3.83
N ASN A 38 -7.64 -23.42 3.87
CA ASN A 38 -6.28 -23.55 3.36
C ASN A 38 -6.22 -24.13 1.91
N VAL A 39 -7.07 -23.59 1.03
CA VAL A 39 -7.18 -23.94 -0.39
C VAL A 39 -6.38 -22.94 -1.22
N PRO A 40 -5.36 -23.38 -1.99
CA PRO A 40 -4.59 -22.50 -2.86
C PRO A 40 -5.48 -21.97 -3.99
N ARG A 41 -5.23 -20.73 -4.39
CA ARG A 41 -6.02 -20.03 -5.41
C ARG A 41 -5.13 -19.70 -6.60
N PRO A 42 -5.66 -19.76 -7.83
CA PRO A 42 -4.92 -19.35 -9.01
C PRO A 42 -4.49 -17.88 -8.91
N GLU A 43 -3.29 -17.57 -9.41
CA GLU A 43 -2.77 -16.20 -9.44
C GLU A 43 -3.65 -15.25 -10.27
N ARG A 44 -3.49 -13.95 -10.02
CA ARG A 44 -4.16 -12.93 -10.84
C ARG A 44 -3.72 -13.08 -12.30
N GLY A 45 -4.70 -13.21 -13.19
CA GLY A 45 -4.45 -13.42 -14.62
C GLY A 45 -4.24 -14.87 -15.04
N TYR A 46 -4.29 -15.84 -14.12
CA TYR A 46 -4.27 -17.27 -14.46
C TYR A 46 -5.33 -17.63 -15.52
N TRP A 47 -6.57 -17.18 -15.35
CA TRP A 47 -7.66 -17.45 -16.30
C TRP A 47 -7.38 -16.88 -17.69
N ALA A 48 -6.81 -15.68 -17.78
CA ALA A 48 -6.39 -15.11 -19.06
C ALA A 48 -5.22 -15.89 -19.69
N LYS A 49 -4.28 -16.39 -18.88
CA LYS A 49 -3.19 -17.26 -19.35
C LYS A 49 -3.73 -18.63 -19.82
N LEU A 50 -4.79 -19.14 -19.19
CA LEU A 50 -5.43 -20.41 -19.53
C LEU A 50 -6.08 -20.34 -20.91
N GLU A 51 -6.79 -19.25 -21.21
CA GLU A 51 -7.38 -19.00 -22.54
C GLU A 51 -6.35 -18.97 -23.67
N VAL A 52 -5.12 -18.55 -23.37
CA VAL A 52 -4.00 -18.49 -24.32
C VAL A 52 -3.11 -19.75 -24.24
N GLY A 53 -3.48 -20.76 -23.45
CA GLY A 53 -2.73 -22.02 -23.31
C GLY A 53 -1.37 -21.89 -22.61
N LYS A 54 -1.14 -20.79 -21.87
CA LYS A 54 0.11 -20.49 -21.14
C LYS A 54 -0.07 -20.55 -19.61
N ALA A 55 -1.16 -21.12 -19.12
CA ALA A 55 -1.37 -21.24 -17.68
C ALA A 55 -0.37 -22.25 -17.07
N PRO A 56 0.25 -21.91 -15.93
CA PRO A 56 1.03 -22.88 -15.17
C PRO A 56 0.13 -24.00 -14.63
N SER A 57 0.71 -25.15 -14.28
CA SER A 57 -0.04 -26.24 -13.64
C SER A 57 -0.64 -25.77 -12.31
N PRO A 58 -1.84 -26.26 -11.93
CA PRO A 58 -2.41 -26.02 -10.62
C PRO A 58 -1.47 -26.37 -9.48
N GLU A 59 -1.41 -25.50 -8.46
CA GLU A 59 -0.66 -25.77 -7.23
C GLU A 59 -1.35 -26.91 -6.47
N PRO A 60 -0.62 -27.96 -6.04
CA PRO A 60 -1.21 -29.07 -5.31
C PRO A 60 -1.86 -28.59 -4.01
N LEU A 61 -3.00 -29.20 -3.66
CA LEU A 61 -3.68 -28.92 -2.40
C LEU A 61 -2.77 -29.34 -1.23
N PRO A 62 -2.37 -28.43 -0.32
CA PRO A 62 -1.54 -28.78 0.83
C PRO A 62 -2.23 -29.82 1.72
N GLU A 63 -1.51 -30.59 2.53
CA GLU A 63 -2.16 -31.40 3.55
C GLU A 63 -2.85 -30.53 4.61
N ALA A 64 -4.00 -30.99 5.11
CA ALA A 64 -4.73 -30.28 6.15
C ALA A 64 -3.98 -30.40 7.48
N ARG A 65 -3.81 -29.28 8.19
CA ARG A 65 -3.17 -29.27 9.50
C ARG A 65 -4.17 -29.65 10.59
N PRO A 66 -3.71 -30.18 11.74
CA PRO A 66 -4.57 -30.40 12.89
C PRO A 66 -5.22 -29.08 13.33
N GLY A 67 -6.55 -28.97 13.21
CA GLY A 67 -7.33 -27.77 13.51
C GLY A 67 -7.82 -26.99 12.28
N ASP A 68 -7.42 -27.35 11.07
CA ASP A 68 -7.96 -26.75 9.85
C ASP A 68 -9.42 -27.20 9.64
N GLN A 69 -10.24 -26.28 9.14
CA GLN A 69 -11.62 -26.61 8.78
C GLN A 69 -11.62 -27.35 7.43
N LEU A 70 -12.32 -28.48 7.35
CA LEU A 70 -12.37 -29.32 6.13
C LEU A 70 -13.64 -29.11 5.31
N TYR A 71 -14.65 -28.45 5.88
CA TYR A 71 -15.94 -28.25 5.24
C TYR A 71 -16.47 -26.85 5.51
N TRP A 72 -17.08 -26.26 4.49
CA TRP A 72 -17.77 -24.98 4.61
C TRP A 72 -19.23 -25.09 4.13
N SER A 73 -20.11 -24.30 4.71
CA SER A 73 -21.52 -24.18 4.29
C SER A 73 -21.92 -22.71 4.29
N ASN A 74 -22.70 -22.28 3.29
CA ASN A 74 -23.13 -20.88 3.18
C ASN A 74 -24.19 -20.47 4.21
N ASN A 75 -24.82 -21.43 4.90
CA ASN A 75 -25.82 -21.19 5.95
C ASN A 75 -25.21 -20.77 7.31
N GLY A 76 -23.89 -20.63 7.42
CA GLY A 76 -23.21 -20.21 8.64
C GLY A 76 -22.41 -18.93 8.44
N ALA A 77 -22.33 -18.10 9.48
CA ALA A 77 -21.35 -17.02 9.52
C ALA A 77 -19.94 -17.62 9.43
N LEU A 78 -19.08 -17.10 8.53
CA LEU A 78 -17.66 -17.43 8.57
C LEU A 78 -17.13 -17.05 9.95
N GLN A 79 -16.62 -18.03 10.69
CA GLN A 79 -15.76 -17.75 11.82
C GLN A 79 -14.49 -17.14 11.24
N ALA A 80 -14.46 -15.80 11.19
CA ALA A 80 -13.30 -15.10 10.67
C ALA A 80 -12.10 -15.51 11.53
N PRO A 81 -10.99 -16.00 10.93
CA PRO A 81 -9.76 -16.13 11.68
C PRO A 81 -9.49 -14.78 12.36
N PRO A 82 -9.01 -14.76 13.61
CA PRO A 82 -8.75 -13.52 14.32
C PRO A 82 -7.92 -12.66 13.37
N LYS A 83 -8.48 -11.51 12.96
CA LYS A 83 -7.83 -10.59 12.02
C LYS A 83 -6.40 -10.47 12.52
N SER A 84 -5.42 -10.83 11.68
CA SER A 84 -4.03 -10.47 11.89
C SER A 84 -4.05 -9.00 12.26
N ARG A 85 -3.85 -8.70 13.55
CA ARG A 85 -3.64 -7.36 14.03
C ARG A 85 -2.26 -7.01 13.50
N HIS A 86 -2.18 -6.72 12.21
CA HIS A 86 -1.12 -5.84 11.74
C HIS A 86 -1.23 -4.65 12.68
N PRO A 87 -0.18 -4.34 13.46
CA PRO A 87 -0.22 -3.17 14.30
C PRO A 87 -0.68 -2.05 13.37
N PRO A 88 -1.72 -1.27 13.74
CA PRO A 88 -2.10 -0.14 12.91
C PRO A 88 -0.80 0.60 12.64
N LYS A 89 -0.45 0.81 11.35
CA LYS A 89 0.73 1.61 10.99
C LYS A 89 0.69 2.79 11.94
N ARG A 90 1.63 2.86 12.88
CA ARG A 90 1.70 3.95 13.85
C ARG A 90 1.76 5.19 12.97
N ARG A 91 0.64 5.90 12.83
CA ARG A 91 0.69 7.29 12.44
C ARG A 91 1.47 7.88 13.59
N SER A 92 2.76 8.13 13.38
CA SER A 92 3.57 8.86 14.34
C SER A 92 2.85 10.18 14.49
N ASN A 93 2.03 10.28 15.54
CA ASN A 93 1.36 11.51 15.93
C ASN A 93 2.37 12.45 16.61
N THR A 94 3.67 12.23 16.40
CA THR A 94 4.73 13.20 16.58
C THR A 94 4.52 14.29 15.53
N ALA A 95 3.45 15.07 15.69
CA ALA A 95 3.55 16.48 15.41
C ALA A 95 4.63 16.98 16.38
N VAL A 96 5.89 16.92 15.95
CA VAL A 96 6.97 17.63 16.61
C VAL A 96 6.50 19.08 16.60
N ARG A 97 6.02 19.56 17.75
CA ARG A 97 5.72 20.98 17.93
C ARG A 97 7.07 21.68 18.03
N VAL A 98 7.72 21.82 16.88
CA VAL A 98 8.84 22.75 16.75
C VAL A 98 8.24 24.13 17.01
N PRO A 99 8.77 24.91 17.97
CA PRO A 99 8.36 26.29 18.15
C PRO A 99 8.44 26.99 16.79
N ARG A 100 7.33 27.55 16.31
CA ARG A 100 7.17 28.18 14.98
C ARG A 100 8.10 29.38 14.72
N THR A 101 9.05 29.62 15.61
CA THR A 101 9.95 30.78 15.67
C THR A 101 11.41 30.42 15.38
N HIS A 102 11.79 29.14 15.32
CA HIS A 102 13.16 28.77 14.97
C HIS A 102 13.27 28.52 13.45
N SER A 103 13.65 29.57 12.70
CA SER A 103 14.08 29.40 11.31
C SER A 103 15.43 28.70 11.28
N HIS A 104 15.50 27.53 10.66
CA HIS A 104 16.73 26.73 10.59
C HIS A 104 17.85 27.49 9.84
N GLY A 105 19.08 27.43 10.36
CA GLY A 105 20.22 28.22 9.83
C GLY A 105 20.50 28.02 8.34
N LEU A 106 20.28 26.80 7.83
CA LEU A 106 20.46 26.45 6.41
C LEU A 106 19.46 27.15 5.46
N LEU A 107 18.32 27.61 5.97
CA LEU A 107 17.27 28.26 5.17
C LEU A 107 17.37 29.79 5.16
N ARG A 108 18.35 30.36 5.89
CA ARG A 108 18.52 31.80 6.01
C ARG A 108 18.80 32.45 4.65
N GLY A 109 17.87 33.29 4.19
CA GLY A 109 17.96 33.95 2.88
C GLY A 109 17.78 33.00 1.70
N ALA A 110 17.27 31.78 1.91
CA ALA A 110 17.02 30.84 0.82
C ALA A 110 16.00 31.40 -0.17
N LYS A 111 14.86 31.90 0.30
CA LYS A 111 13.78 32.44 -0.54
C LYS A 111 14.29 33.46 -1.57
N GLU A 112 14.96 34.49 -1.10
CA GLU A 112 15.51 35.56 -1.95
C GLU A 112 16.48 35.01 -3.00
N ARG A 113 17.34 34.05 -2.63
CA ARG A 113 18.31 33.45 -3.55
C ARG A 113 17.66 32.57 -4.62
N PHE A 114 16.54 31.94 -4.30
CA PHE A 114 15.75 31.16 -5.25
C PHE A 114 14.95 32.08 -6.20
N GLU A 115 14.45 33.21 -5.70
CA GLU A 115 13.72 34.21 -6.49
C GLU A 115 14.65 35.03 -7.41
N ASN A 116 15.86 35.35 -6.95
CA ASN A 116 16.91 36.04 -7.73
C ASN A 116 17.64 35.12 -8.72
N GLY A 117 17.04 33.98 -9.07
CA GLY A 117 17.55 33.02 -10.05
C GLY A 117 17.25 33.42 -11.50
N ARG A 118 17.47 32.49 -12.43
CA ARG A 118 17.02 32.67 -13.81
C ARG A 118 15.50 32.72 -13.87
N THR A 119 14.95 33.62 -14.68
CA THR A 119 13.53 33.58 -15.05
C THR A 119 13.26 32.28 -15.78
N VAL A 120 12.24 31.56 -15.33
CA VAL A 120 11.79 30.28 -15.89
C VAL A 120 10.30 30.39 -16.20
N ASP A 121 9.83 29.59 -17.17
CA ASP A 121 8.43 29.55 -17.57
C ASP A 121 7.52 29.16 -16.39
N GLU A 122 6.24 29.53 -16.49
CA GLU A 122 5.26 29.21 -15.45
C GLU A 122 5.14 27.68 -15.27
N GLY A 123 5.33 27.22 -14.03
CA GLY A 123 5.34 25.78 -13.70
C GLY A 123 6.71 25.10 -13.81
N ALA A 124 7.74 25.76 -14.35
CA ALA A 124 9.09 25.24 -14.33
C ALA A 124 9.77 25.41 -12.96
N TYR A 125 10.78 24.58 -12.69
CA TYR A 125 11.56 24.66 -11.46
C TYR A 125 12.51 25.87 -11.46
N LEU A 126 12.63 26.51 -10.29
CA LEU A 126 13.57 27.60 -10.09
C LEU A 126 15.00 27.12 -10.28
N LYS A 127 15.83 27.96 -10.92
CA LYS A 127 17.26 27.70 -11.17
C LYS A 127 18.08 28.83 -10.54
N PRO A 128 18.42 28.72 -9.24
CA PRO A 128 19.24 29.72 -8.56
C PRO A 128 20.66 29.77 -9.15
N TYR A 129 21.28 30.95 -9.12
CA TYR A 129 22.68 31.11 -9.59
C TYR A 129 23.72 30.58 -8.60
N LYS A 130 23.39 30.59 -7.29
CA LYS A 130 24.32 30.19 -6.23
C LYS A 130 24.25 28.68 -5.98
N LYS A 131 25.42 28.03 -5.92
CA LYS A 131 25.57 26.58 -5.73
C LYS A 131 25.57 26.14 -4.26
N LEU A 132 25.72 27.07 -3.30
CA LEU A 132 25.66 26.80 -1.86
C LEU A 132 24.29 27.17 -1.30
N LEU A 133 23.29 26.39 -1.71
CA LEU A 133 21.91 26.50 -1.27
C LEU A 133 21.44 25.17 -0.70
N VAL A 134 20.35 25.24 0.06
CA VAL A 134 19.60 24.04 0.43
C VAL A 134 19.15 23.31 -0.84
N ASP A 135 19.28 21.99 -0.85
CA ASP A 135 18.84 21.15 -1.97
C ASP A 135 17.31 21.02 -1.95
N VAL A 136 16.63 22.02 -2.50
CA VAL A 136 15.18 22.07 -2.64
C VAL A 136 14.84 22.36 -4.09
N THR A 137 14.08 21.46 -4.71
CA THR A 137 13.54 21.66 -6.06
C THR A 137 12.08 22.09 -5.96
N ALA A 138 11.80 23.34 -6.33
CA ALA A 138 10.47 23.92 -6.26
C ALA A 138 10.22 24.87 -7.45
N SER A 139 8.95 25.01 -7.84
CA SER A 139 8.53 26.08 -8.73
C SER A 139 8.29 27.37 -7.93
N LYS A 140 8.21 28.51 -8.61
CA LYS A 140 7.94 29.80 -7.96
C LYS A 140 6.66 29.77 -7.11
N ALA A 141 5.62 29.10 -7.60
CA ALA A 141 4.32 29.03 -6.92
C ALA A 141 4.34 28.22 -5.61
N CYS A 142 5.25 27.24 -5.47
CA CYS A 142 5.31 26.39 -4.28
C CYS A 142 6.55 26.62 -3.39
N LEU A 143 7.40 27.60 -3.72
CA LEU A 143 8.66 27.86 -3.01
C LEU A 143 8.45 28.08 -1.51
N ASP A 144 7.49 28.92 -1.11
CA ASP A 144 7.21 29.20 0.30
C ASP A 144 6.79 27.94 1.08
N LYS A 145 5.97 27.08 0.47
CA LYS A 145 5.54 25.82 1.08
C LYS A 145 6.71 24.84 1.19
N ALA A 146 7.55 24.76 0.17
CA ALA A 146 8.71 23.89 0.15
C ALA A 146 9.74 24.29 1.22
N LEU A 147 10.01 25.60 1.37
CA LEU A 147 10.90 26.11 2.41
C LEU A 147 10.32 25.91 3.82
N GLY A 148 9.01 26.07 4.00
CA GLY A 148 8.33 25.76 5.26
C GLY A 148 8.46 24.29 5.64
N PHE A 149 8.21 23.38 4.69
CA PHE A 149 8.40 21.94 4.92
C PHE A 149 9.86 21.59 5.25
N ALA A 150 10.83 22.17 4.53
CA ALA A 150 12.24 21.96 4.81
C ALA A 150 12.64 22.45 6.21
N ASN A 151 12.07 23.58 6.67
CA ASN A 151 12.33 24.11 8.01
C ASN A 151 11.89 23.12 9.09
N ASP A 152 10.68 22.60 8.97
CA ASP A 152 10.14 21.65 9.93
C ASP A 152 10.92 20.33 9.92
N LEU A 153 11.31 19.86 8.73
CA LEU A 153 12.13 18.65 8.56
C LEU A 153 13.50 18.81 9.22
N PHE A 154 14.21 19.90 8.99
CA PHE A 154 15.56 20.09 9.53
C PHE A 154 15.55 20.22 11.04
N ASN A 155 14.62 21.03 11.58
CA ASN A 155 14.46 21.15 13.03
C ASN A 155 14.10 19.80 13.68
N ALA A 156 13.27 18.98 13.02
CA ALA A 156 12.95 17.64 13.53
C ALA A 156 14.17 16.72 13.57
N LEU A 157 15.04 16.77 12.55
CA LEU A 157 16.28 15.97 12.50
C LEU A 157 17.27 16.38 13.60
N GLU A 158 17.43 17.69 13.85
CA GLU A 158 18.29 18.17 14.94
C GLU A 158 17.75 17.75 16.32
N SER A 159 16.43 17.88 16.55
CA SER A 159 15.80 17.52 17.84
C SER A 159 15.81 16.02 18.18
N GLY A 160 16.01 15.16 17.18
CA GLY A 160 16.07 13.70 17.37
C GLY A 160 17.48 13.14 17.56
N SER A 161 18.49 14.01 17.59
CA SER A 161 19.91 13.64 17.71
C SER A 161 20.48 13.84 19.12
N GLU A 162 19.65 14.27 20.09
CA GLU A 162 19.95 14.37 21.53
C GLU A 162 19.45 13.15 22.32
#